data_AF-A0A735IU63-F1
#
_entry.id   AF-A0A735IU63-F1
#
_cell.length_a   1.000
_cell.length_b   1.000
_cell.length_c   1.000
_cell.angle_alpha   90.00
_cell.angle_beta   90.00
_cell.angle_gamma   90.00
#
_symmetry.space_group_name_H-M   'P 1'
#
loop_
_entity.id
_entity.type
_entity.pdbx_description
1 polymer ?
#
loop_
_entity_poly.entity_id
_entity_poly.type
_entity_poly.pdbx_seq_one_letter_code
_entity_poly.pdbx_strand_id
1 'polypeptide(L)'
;MTRKEAAELLGISTATVTQWVLEGRLKAYRVSSRPKSPYLFTREDCQAALLAVEVEPTKLRDKERKVEAEVAFTRSQKEVNEKLRRMLNMPEKE
;
A
#
# COMPACT_ATOMS: atom_id res chain seq x y z
N MET A 1 13.10 5.44 19.62
CA MET A 1 12.21 4.27 19.74
C MET A 1 12.10 3.54 18.41
N THR A 2 11.77 2.26 18.44
CA THR A 2 11.60 1.38 17.27
C THR A 2 10.20 1.51 16.67
N ARG A 3 10.00 0.93 15.47
CA ARG A 3 8.68 0.87 14.81
C ARG A 3 7.60 0.21 15.68
N LYS A 4 7.97 -0.82 16.46
CA LYS A 4 7.00 -1.54 17.31
C LYS A 4 6.52 -0.64 18.43
N GLU A 5 7.46 -0.01 19.14
CA GLU A 5 7.15 0.92 20.23
C GLU A 5 6.34 2.13 19.73
N ALA A 6 6.69 2.68 18.56
CA ALA A 6 5.92 3.77 17.95
C ALA A 6 4.49 3.33 17.59
N ALA A 7 4.33 2.11 17.07
CA ALA A 7 3.03 1.55 16.74
C ALA A 7 2.16 1.35 17.99
N GLU A 8 2.74 0.86 19.08
CA GLU A 8 2.07 0.71 20.39
C GLU A 8 1.68 2.07 20.98
N LEU A 9 2.56 3.07 20.91
CA LEU A 9 2.27 4.43 21.38
C LEU A 9 1.15 5.11 20.59
N LEU A 10 1.08 4.85 19.28
CA LEU A 10 0.07 5.41 18.39
C LEU A 10 -1.23 4.58 18.35
N GLY A 11 -1.22 3.37 18.89
CA GLY A 11 -2.35 2.44 18.82
C GLY A 11 -2.65 1.93 17.40
N ILE A 12 -1.66 1.89 16.51
CA ILE A 12 -1.82 1.49 15.10
C ILE A 12 -0.92 0.29 14.76
N SER A 13 -1.11 -0.28 13.56
CA SER A 13 -0.24 -1.37 13.10
C SER A 13 1.15 -0.86 12.68
N THR A 14 2.17 -1.73 12.78
CA THR A 14 3.53 -1.42 12.30
C THR A 14 3.61 -1.14 10.79
N ALA A 15 2.70 -1.74 10.02
CA ALA A 15 2.53 -1.45 8.59
C ALA A 15 2.03 -0.01 8.39
N THR A 16 1.04 0.42 9.18
CA THR A 16 0.53 1.79 9.16
C THR A 16 1.60 2.81 9.53
N VAL A 17 2.44 2.53 10.54
CA VAL A 17 3.59 3.40 10.88
C VAL A 17 4.52 3.55 9.67
N THR A 18 4.83 2.46 8.99
CA THR A 18 5.69 2.51 7.80
C THR A 18 5.04 3.30 6.68
N GLN A 19 3.74 3.17 6.49
CA GLN A 19 2.96 3.95 5.52
C GLN A 19 2.98 5.45 5.87
N TRP A 20 2.79 5.84 7.13
CA TRP A 20 2.86 7.24 7.56
C TRP A 20 4.22 7.88 7.30
N VAL A 21 5.31 7.10 7.40
CA VAL A 21 6.66 7.57 7.04
C VAL A 21 6.78 7.82 5.54
N LEU A 22 6.24 6.92 4.71
CA LEU A 22 6.25 7.06 3.25
C LEU A 22 5.38 8.22 2.77
N GLU A 23 4.25 8.45 3.45
CA GLU A 23 3.34 9.58 3.20
C GLU A 23 3.91 10.91 3.71
N GLY A 24 5.00 10.90 4.48
CA GLY A 24 5.59 12.11 5.08
C GLY A 24 4.84 12.65 6.30
N ARG A 25 3.87 11.91 6.82
CA ARG A 25 3.07 12.26 8.01
C ARG A 25 3.82 12.03 9.32
N LEU A 26 4.72 11.05 9.34
CA LEU A 26 5.53 10.71 10.50
C LEU A 26 7.01 10.84 10.15
N LYS A 27 7.73 11.68 10.89
CA LYS A 27 9.17 11.82 10.73
C LYS A 27 9.88 10.55 11.22
N ALA A 28 10.75 10.01 10.38
CA ALA A 28 11.59 8.87 10.73
C ALA A 28 13.07 9.19 10.53
N TYR A 29 13.88 8.62 11.41
CA TYR A 29 15.34 8.69 11.37
C TYR A 29 15.90 7.31 11.02
N ARG A 30 17.08 7.30 10.41
CA ARG A 30 17.81 6.07 10.09
C ARG A 30 19.14 6.07 10.83
N VAL A 31 19.49 4.92 11.40
CA VAL A 31 20.76 4.73 12.11
C VAL A 31 21.96 4.83 11.16
N SER A 32 21.79 4.40 9.91
CA SER A 32 22.82 4.56 8.88
C SER A 32 22.21 4.75 7.50
N SER A 33 23.02 5.22 6.55
CA SER A 33 22.65 5.39 5.13
C SER A 33 22.42 4.08 4.37
N ARG A 34 22.61 2.91 5.01
CA ARG A 34 22.37 1.61 4.37
C ARG A 34 20.87 1.43 4.04
N PRO A 35 20.53 0.77 2.92
CA PRO A 35 19.15 0.62 2.46
C PRO A 35 18.26 -0.15 3.45
N LYS A 36 18.81 -1.15 4.16
CA LYS A 36 18.11 -1.98 5.15
C LYS A 36 18.21 -1.46 6.60
N SER A 37 18.65 -0.22 6.80
CA SER A 37 18.73 0.37 8.14
C SER A 37 17.35 0.45 8.79
N PRO A 38 17.22 0.11 10.09
CA PRO A 38 15.95 0.23 10.80
C PRO A 38 15.55 1.71 10.96
N TYR A 39 14.24 1.94 10.93
CA TYR A 39 13.66 3.24 11.26
C TYR A 39 13.59 3.46 12.77
N LEU A 40 13.95 4.68 13.18
CA LEU A 40 13.82 5.19 14.54
C LEU A 40 12.89 6.40 14.56
N PHE A 41 12.20 6.55 15.68
CA PHE A 41 11.24 7.63 15.92
C PHE A 41 11.56 8.33 17.24
N THR A 42 11.10 9.58 17.35
CA THR A 42 11.05 10.32 18.63
C THR A 42 9.61 10.31 19.14
N ARG A 43 9.45 10.58 20.45
CA ARG A 43 8.11 10.65 21.05
C ARG A 43 7.35 11.87 20.54
N GLU A 44 8.07 12.97 20.38
CA GLU A 44 7.54 14.25 19.90
C GLU A 44 6.99 14.12 18.49
N ASP A 45 7.72 13.45 17.58
CA ASP A 45 7.25 13.23 16.20
C ASP A 45 5.97 12.38 16.16
N CYS A 46 5.84 11.39 17.06
CA CYS A 46 4.62 10.59 17.16
C CYS A 46 3.44 11.41 17.68
N GLN A 47 3.66 12.27 18.68
CA GLN A 47 2.62 13.17 19.20
C GLN A 47 2.23 14.23 18.17
N ALA A 48 3.20 14.80 17.46
CA ALA A 48 2.96 15.75 16.37
C ALA A 48 2.12 15.11 15.26
N ALA A 49 2.36 13.85 14.91
CA ALA A 49 1.55 13.12 13.94
C ALA A 49 0.10 12.90 14.39
N LEU A 50 -0.17 12.79 15.69
CA LEU A 50 -1.53 12.74 16.24
C LEU A 50 -2.23 14.11 16.21
N LEU A 51 -1.48 15.19 16.46
CA LEU A 51 -2.01 16.55 16.50
C LEU A 51 -2.23 17.15 15.11
N ALA A 52 -1.42 16.76 14.12
CA ALA A 52 -1.51 17.24 12.73
C ALA A 52 -2.69 16.67 11.93
N VAL A 53 -3.66 16.03 12.59
CA VAL A 53 -4.83 15.45 11.94
C VAL A 53 -5.83 16.56 11.57
N GLU A 54 -5.77 17.01 10.33
CA GLU A 54 -6.97 17.06 9.50
C GLU A 54 -6.91 15.91 8.47
N VAL A 55 -8.08 15.43 8.06
CA VAL A 55 -8.39 14.76 6.78
C VAL A 55 -8.69 13.25 6.78
N GLU A 56 -9.95 13.01 6.38
CA GLU A 56 -10.60 11.95 5.61
C GLU A 56 -9.83 10.63 5.32
N PRO A 57 -10.49 9.47 5.53
CA PRO A 57 -9.90 8.16 5.31
C PRO A 57 -9.63 7.87 3.82
N THR A 58 -8.38 7.99 3.40
CA THR A 58 -7.89 7.69 2.03
C THR A 58 -8.00 6.23 1.60
N LYS A 59 -8.50 5.32 2.46
CA LYS A 59 -8.55 3.86 2.21
C LYS A 59 -9.53 3.42 1.11
N LEU A 60 -10.21 4.34 0.44
CA LEU A 60 -11.01 4.02 -0.75
C LEU A 60 -10.13 3.83 -2.00
N ARG A 61 -9.05 4.62 -2.17
CA ARG A 61 -8.30 4.66 -3.44
C ARG A 61 -7.46 3.42 -3.76
N ASP A 62 -6.84 2.78 -2.76
CA ASP A 62 -5.98 1.60 -3.02
C ASP A 62 -6.78 0.34 -3.34
N LYS A 63 -8.02 0.24 -2.83
CA LYS A 63 -8.94 -0.85 -3.19
C LYS A 63 -9.39 -0.71 -4.64
N GLU A 64 -9.73 0.51 -5.07
CA GLU A 64 -10.17 0.81 -6.43
C GLU A 64 -9.10 0.44 -7.47
N ARG A 65 -7.83 0.84 -7.26
CA ARG A 65 -6.73 0.47 -8.18
C ARG A 65 -6.50 -1.03 -8.30
N LYS A 66 -6.66 -1.78 -7.21
CA LYS A 66 -6.46 -3.23 -7.22
C LYS A 66 -7.56 -3.94 -8.00
N VAL A 67 -8.81 -3.48 -7.84
CA VAL A 67 -9.96 -3.98 -8.58
C VAL A 67 -9.83 -3.65 -10.07
N GLU A 68 -9.44 -2.42 -10.43
CA GLU A 68 -9.23 -2.03 -11.83
C GLU A 68 -8.15 -2.86 -12.53
N ALA A 69 -7.02 -3.12 -11.85
CA ALA A 69 -5.95 -3.94 -12.41
C ALA A 69 -6.40 -5.40 -12.64
N GLU A 70 -7.20 -5.96 -11.72
CA GLU A 70 -7.72 -7.33 -11.83
C GLU A 70 -8.78 -7.46 -12.94
N VAL A 71 -9.66 -6.46 -13.07
CA VAL A 71 -10.64 -6.37 -14.16
C VAL A 71 -9.94 -6.21 -15.53
N ALA A 72 -8.90 -5.37 -15.62
CA ALA A 72 -8.13 -5.21 -16.85
C ALA A 72 -7.40 -6.49 -17.27
N PHE A 73 -6.83 -7.22 -16.30
CA PHE A 73 -6.14 -8.49 -16.56
C PHE A 73 -7.09 -9.58 -17.05
N THR A 74 -8.26 -9.74 -16.42
CA THR A 74 -9.26 -10.73 -16.84
C THR A 74 -9.85 -10.42 -18.21
N ARG A 75 -10.10 -9.14 -18.53
CA ARG A 75 -10.52 -8.71 -19.88
C ARG A 75 -9.49 -9.10 -20.95
N SER A 76 -8.21 -8.83 -20.68
CA SER A 76 -7.13 -9.12 -21.61
C SER A 76 -6.97 -10.63 -21.85
N GLN A 77 -7.12 -11.47 -20.81
CA GLN A 77 -7.10 -12.92 -20.98
C GLN A 77 -8.25 -13.44 -21.85
N LYS A 78 -9.47 -12.90 -21.70
CA LYS A 78 -10.62 -13.30 -22.53
C LYS A 78 -10.38 -13.01 -24.00
N GLU A 79 -9.89 -11.81 -24.32
CA GLU A 79 -9.63 -11.37 -25.70
C GLU A 79 -8.55 -12.22 -26.38
N VAL A 80 -7.49 -12.57 -25.63
CA VAL A 80 -6.44 -13.48 -26.11
C VAL A 80 -6.98 -14.90 -26.32
N ASN A 81 -7.83 -15.40 -25.42
CA ASN A 81 -8.40 -16.74 -25.54
C ASN A 81 -9.37 -16.84 -26.73
N GLU A 82 -10.21 -15.81 -26.93
CA GLU A 82 -11.11 -15.70 -28.08
C GLU A 82 -10.32 -15.70 -29.39
N LYS A 83 -9.27 -14.87 -29.48
CA LYS A 83 -8.40 -14.81 -30.65
C LYS A 83 -7.72 -16.14 -30.94
N LEU A 84 -7.23 -16.82 -29.91
CA LEU A 84 -6.61 -18.15 -30.04
C LEU A 84 -7.61 -19.19 -30.54
N ARG A 85 -8.84 -19.19 -30.01
CA ARG A 85 -9.90 -20.12 -30.45
C ARG A 85 -10.31 -19.89 -31.91
N ARG A 86 -10.38 -18.63 -32.36
CA ARG A 86 -10.61 -18.29 -33.78
C ARG A 86 -9.49 -18.82 -34.67
N MET A 87 -8.23 -18.66 -34.26
CA MET A 87 -7.07 -19.19 -35.01
C MET A 87 -7.08 -20.72 -35.09
N LEU A 88 -7.60 -21.38 -34.05
CA LEU A 88 -7.69 -22.84 -33.95
C LEU A 88 -9.02 -23.40 -34.48
N ASN A 89 -9.90 -22.56 -35.03
CA ASN A 89 -11.22 -22.94 -35.55
C ASN A 89 -12.07 -23.78 -34.57
N MET A 90 -12.00 -23.46 -33.28
CA MET A 90 -12.71 -24.19 -32.21
C MET A 90 -14.10 -23.58 -31.95
N PRO A 91 -15.17 -24.38 -31.76
CA PRO A 91 -16.49 -23.87 -31.43
C PRO A 91 -16.49 -23.18 -30.05
N GLU A 92 -17.26 -22.09 -29.92
CA GLU A 92 -17.48 -21.42 -28.64
C GLU A 92 -18.27 -22.35 -27.70
N LYS A 93 -17.84 -22.45 -26.43
CA LYS A 93 -18.59 -23.23 -25.44
C LYS A 93 -19.68 -22.33 -24.86
N GLU A 94 -20.93 -22.77 -25.00
CA GLU A 94 -22.11 -22.26 -24.27
C GLU A 94 -21.91 -22.26 -22.75
#